data_AF-A0A9P0HV70-F1
#
_entry.id   AF-A0A9P0HV70-F1
#
_cell.length_a   1.000
_cell.length_b   1.000
_cell.length_c   1.000
_cell.angle_alpha   90.00
_cell.angle_beta   90.00
_cell.angle_gamma   90.00
#
_symmetry.space_group_name_H-M   'P 1'
#
loop_
_entity.id
_entity.type
_entity.pdbx_description
1 polymer ?
#
loop_
_entity_poly.entity_id
_entity_poly.type
_entity_poly.pdbx_seq_one_letter_code
_entity_poly.pdbx_strand_id
1 'polypeptide(L)'
;MAEREPISGSSRDYGATAAVPNVSFADFSPTELYNLSEGIADNVNSINSGLKSLEKMMKQIGGPNDSVQLRDKIHDTQQTVNGSVSATARDIQRLGVVVRRGDKPQKLQVERLTQAFTEALAKYSSVQKQVSEKMAAHMPRPPRVRNDPQAMEDQAIADDEEATLIANQQAQARLVQFETSMLLEKEAYINKIEADVLDVNQIIQELADMVNQQAQSVDNVESNIESAGANVEAGVDELAKAAEYQRRYRRKMMILIIIGVIVAIILIVWVIKAFR
;
A
#
# COMPACT_ATOMS: atom_id res chain seq x y z
N MET A 1 -88.58 17.37 14.19
CA MET A 1 -87.18 17.79 14.42
C MET A 1 -86.45 17.68 13.10
N ALA A 2 -86.24 18.80 12.42
CA ALA A 2 -85.48 18.88 11.18
C ALA A 2 -84.21 19.65 11.52
N GLU A 3 -83.09 18.95 11.57
CA GLU A 3 -81.80 19.52 11.97
C GLU A 3 -81.03 19.92 10.71
N ARG A 4 -80.58 21.17 10.70
CA ARG A 4 -79.89 21.85 9.60
C ARG A 4 -78.44 21.40 9.51
N GLU A 5 -77.92 21.31 8.28
CA GLU A 5 -76.47 21.26 8.05
C GLU A 5 -75.77 22.54 8.51
N PRO A 6 -74.47 22.42 8.86
CA PRO A 6 -73.55 23.48 8.50
C PRO A 6 -72.24 22.99 7.85
N ILE A 7 -72.02 23.50 6.63
CA ILE A 7 -70.85 24.26 6.15
C ILE A 7 -69.45 23.60 6.27
N SER A 8 -68.98 23.20 5.08
CA SER A 8 -67.60 23.15 4.57
C SER A 8 -66.51 23.79 5.45
N GLY A 9 -65.63 22.93 5.99
CA GLY A 9 -64.33 23.31 6.52
C GLY A 9 -63.23 23.01 5.50
N SER A 10 -62.65 24.07 4.92
CA SER A 10 -61.42 24.03 4.12
C SER A 10 -60.22 23.67 5.02
N SER A 11 -59.86 22.39 5.10
CA SER A 11 -58.53 21.99 5.57
C SER A 11 -57.54 22.17 4.42
N ARG A 12 -56.88 23.32 4.42
CA ARG A 12 -55.66 23.56 3.64
C ARG A 12 -54.55 22.68 4.23
N ASP A 13 -54.10 21.73 3.42
CA ASP A 13 -52.96 20.87 3.70
C ASP A 13 -51.67 21.71 3.68
N TYR A 14 -51.27 22.19 4.86
CA TYR A 14 -50.00 22.89 5.04
C TYR A 14 -48.93 21.86 5.40
N GLY A 15 -48.09 21.53 4.42
CA GLY A 15 -46.74 21.03 4.69
C GLY A 15 -46.61 19.51 4.81
N ALA A 16 -47.05 18.76 3.81
CA ALA A 16 -46.42 17.48 3.51
C ALA A 16 -45.01 17.79 2.95
N THR A 17 -44.00 17.89 3.82
CA THR A 17 -42.61 17.81 3.39
C THR A 17 -42.47 16.46 2.67
N ALA A 18 -42.20 16.50 1.36
CA ALA A 18 -41.85 15.31 0.60
C ALA A 18 -40.81 14.52 1.41
N ALA A 19 -41.05 13.22 1.60
CA ALA A 19 -40.11 12.35 2.28
C ALA A 19 -38.73 12.59 1.67
N VAL A 20 -37.83 13.14 2.48
CA VAL A 20 -36.45 13.39 2.07
C VAL A 20 -35.95 12.03 1.57
N PRO A 21 -35.46 11.91 0.32
CA PRO A 21 -34.88 10.66 -0.11
C PRO A 21 -33.81 10.32 0.91
N ASN A 22 -33.94 9.16 1.55
CA ASN A 22 -32.90 8.64 2.42
C ASN A 22 -31.71 8.32 1.51
N VAL A 23 -30.93 9.35 1.20
CA VAL A 23 -29.59 9.22 0.70
C VAL A 23 -28.85 8.50 1.82
N SER A 24 -28.71 7.19 1.65
CA SER A 24 -27.83 6.36 2.45
C SER A 24 -26.42 6.89 2.24
N PHE A 25 -26.07 7.93 2.99
CA PHE A 25 -24.69 8.21 3.32
C PHE A 25 -24.26 7.01 4.15
N ALA A 26 -23.67 6.02 3.48
CA ALA A 26 -22.89 5.01 4.15
C ALA A 26 -21.81 5.78 4.93
N ASP A 27 -22.07 6.01 6.21
CA ASP A 27 -21.08 6.51 7.14
C ASP A 27 -20.03 5.40 7.21
N PHE A 28 -18.90 5.62 6.52
CA PHE A 28 -17.82 4.65 6.40
C PHE A 28 -17.31 4.30 7.81
N SER A 29 -17.32 3.02 8.15
CA SER A 29 -16.99 2.56 9.51
C SER A 29 -15.48 2.72 9.77
N PRO A 30 -15.07 3.17 10.97
CA PRO A 30 -13.66 3.13 11.41
C PRO A 30 -13.00 1.75 11.24
N THR A 31 -13.79 0.67 11.30
CA THR A 31 -13.33 -0.70 11.09
C THR A 31 -12.90 -0.96 9.64
N GLU A 32 -13.58 -0.36 8.67
CA GLU A 32 -13.22 -0.52 7.24
C GLU A 32 -11.87 0.13 6.93
N LEU A 33 -11.62 1.31 7.49
CA LEU A 33 -10.32 1.99 7.36
C LEU A 33 -9.19 1.17 7.97
N TYR A 34 -9.42 0.57 9.15
CA TYR A 34 -8.43 -0.29 9.79
C TYR A 34 -8.14 -1.53 8.94
N ASN A 35 -9.17 -2.22 8.46
CA ASN A 35 -9.02 -3.42 7.62
C ASN A 35 -8.30 -3.12 6.30
N LEU A 36 -8.61 -2.00 5.64
CA LEU A 36 -7.91 -1.58 4.43
C LEU A 36 -6.44 -1.24 4.73
N SER A 37 -6.18 -0.56 5.85
CA SER A 37 -4.83 -0.20 6.26
C SER A 37 -3.97 -1.43 6.55
N GLU A 38 -4.53 -2.42 7.24
CA GLU A 38 -3.88 -3.70 7.54
C GLU A 38 -3.61 -4.49 6.26
N GLY A 39 -4.61 -4.59 5.37
CA GLY A 39 -4.45 -5.25 4.07
C GLY A 39 -3.35 -4.61 3.21
N ILE A 40 -3.26 -3.28 3.18
CA ILE A 40 -2.18 -2.57 2.48
C ILE A 40 -0.83 -2.91 3.10
N ALA A 41 -0.71 -2.90 4.43
CA ALA A 41 0.54 -3.22 5.11
C ALA A 41 1.01 -4.66 4.81
N ASP A 42 0.09 -5.62 4.84
CA ASP A 42 0.38 -7.03 4.54
C ASP A 42 0.79 -7.24 3.08
N ASN A 43 0.12 -6.57 2.15
CA ASN A 43 0.48 -6.62 0.74
C ASN A 43 1.86 -5.98 0.50
N VAL A 44 2.17 -4.85 1.14
CA VAL A 44 3.50 -4.21 1.06
C VAL A 44 4.59 -5.14 1.61
N ASN A 45 4.34 -5.84 2.72
CA ASN A 45 5.26 -6.84 3.26
C ASN A 45 5.46 -8.02 2.30
N SER A 46 4.39 -8.44 1.62
CA SER A 46 4.42 -9.51 0.62
C SER A 46 5.23 -9.08 -0.61
N ILE A 47 5.06 -7.85 -1.10
CA ILE A 47 5.87 -7.27 -2.19
C ILE A 47 7.35 -7.27 -1.81
N ASN A 48 7.69 -6.79 -0.61
CA ASN A 48 9.08 -6.74 -0.14
C ASN A 48 9.71 -8.14 0.01
N SER A 49 8.92 -9.13 0.44
CA SER A 49 9.37 -10.52 0.59
C SER A 49 9.56 -11.20 -0.77
N GLY A 50 8.64 -10.95 -1.70
CA GLY A 50 8.74 -11.39 -3.10
C GLY A 50 9.95 -10.76 -3.79
N LEU A 51 10.19 -9.47 -3.59
CA LEU A 51 11.37 -8.76 -4.11
C LEU A 51 12.68 -9.42 -3.67
N LYS A 52 12.84 -9.68 -2.37
CA LYS A 52 14.05 -10.37 -1.85
C LYS A 52 14.23 -11.77 -2.46
N SER A 53 13.12 -12.48 -2.69
CA SER A 53 13.13 -13.80 -3.31
C SER A 53 13.54 -13.73 -4.78
N LEU A 54 13.00 -12.76 -5.52
CA LEU A 54 13.35 -12.48 -6.91
C LEU A 54 14.81 -12.08 -7.05
N GLU A 55 15.35 -11.22 -6.19
CA GLU A 55 16.78 -10.87 -6.19
C GLU A 55 17.68 -12.09 -6.01
N LYS A 56 17.31 -13.02 -5.12
CA LYS A 56 18.05 -14.25 -4.89
C LYS A 56 18.00 -15.18 -6.10
N MET A 57 16.81 -15.40 -6.67
CA MET A 57 16.61 -16.26 -7.83
C MET A 57 17.26 -15.65 -9.10
N MET A 58 17.17 -14.33 -9.26
CA MET A 58 17.80 -13.58 -10.35
C MET A 58 19.30 -13.85 -10.40
N LYS A 59 19.99 -13.92 -9.25
CA LYS A 59 21.43 -14.23 -9.20
C LYS A 59 21.77 -15.62 -9.74
N GLN A 60 20.83 -16.56 -9.69
CA GLN A 60 21.01 -17.94 -10.14
C GLN A 60 20.79 -18.12 -11.65
N ILE A 61 20.08 -17.20 -12.31
CA ILE A 61 19.92 -17.18 -13.78
C ILE A 61 21.30 -17.05 -14.44
N GLY A 62 21.59 -17.92 -15.41
CA GLY A 62 22.88 -18.00 -16.11
C GLY A 62 24.01 -18.67 -15.32
N GLY A 63 23.74 -19.14 -14.09
CA GLY A 63 24.68 -19.89 -13.28
C GLY A 63 24.48 -21.41 -13.39
N PRO A 64 25.27 -22.20 -12.63
CA PRO A 64 25.16 -23.67 -12.61
C PRO A 64 23.84 -24.19 -12.00
N ASN A 65 23.07 -23.33 -11.33
CA ASN A 65 21.76 -23.64 -10.77
C ASN A 65 20.60 -23.12 -11.64
N ASP A 66 20.87 -22.59 -12.84
CA ASP A 66 19.82 -22.18 -13.77
C ASP A 66 19.05 -23.42 -14.24
N SER A 67 17.74 -23.39 -14.09
CA SER A 67 16.86 -24.51 -14.45
C SER A 67 15.48 -23.98 -14.85
N VAL A 68 14.73 -24.76 -15.62
CA VAL A 68 13.34 -24.44 -15.98
C VAL A 68 12.49 -24.24 -14.73
N GLN A 69 12.68 -25.08 -13.70
CA GLN A 69 11.97 -24.98 -12.42
C GLN A 69 12.26 -23.68 -11.66
N LEU A 70 13.49 -23.17 -11.72
CA LEU A 70 13.84 -21.86 -11.15
C LEU A 70 13.08 -20.75 -11.88
N ARG A 71 13.01 -20.83 -13.20
CA ARG A 71 12.34 -19.85 -14.06
C ARG A 71 10.83 -19.84 -13.83
N ASP A 72 10.21 -21.01 -13.67
CA ASP A 72 8.79 -21.12 -13.30
C ASP A 72 8.53 -20.50 -11.93
N LYS A 73 9.38 -20.77 -10.92
CA LYS A 73 9.28 -20.15 -9.60
C LYS A 73 9.42 -18.63 -9.63
N ILE A 74 10.28 -18.10 -10.50
CA ILE A 74 10.43 -16.66 -10.69
C ILE A 74 9.11 -16.08 -11.21
N HIS A 75 8.51 -16.69 -12.23
CA HIS A 75 7.23 -16.27 -12.77
C HIS A 75 6.10 -16.34 -11.74
N ASP A 76 5.96 -17.45 -11.00
CA ASP A 76 4.95 -17.59 -9.94
C ASP A 76 5.10 -16.50 -8.86
N THR A 77 6.35 -16.15 -8.53
CA THR A 77 6.65 -15.08 -7.58
C THR A 77 6.28 -13.71 -8.17
N GLN A 78 6.60 -13.44 -9.43
CA GLN A 78 6.21 -12.21 -10.11
C GLN A 78 4.68 -12.06 -10.16
N GLN A 79 3.95 -13.11 -10.51
CA GLN A 79 2.48 -13.09 -10.54
C GLN A 79 1.87 -12.82 -9.16
N THR A 80 2.41 -13.43 -8.11
CA THR A 80 1.97 -13.20 -6.72
C THR A 80 2.22 -11.75 -6.30
N VAL A 81 3.39 -11.20 -6.61
CA VAL A 81 3.73 -9.80 -6.31
C VAL A 81 2.86 -8.84 -7.13
N ASN A 82 2.63 -9.11 -8.42
CA ASN A 82 1.76 -8.31 -9.28
C ASN A 82 0.31 -8.28 -8.75
N GLY A 83 -0.20 -9.41 -8.26
CA GLY A 83 -1.50 -9.48 -7.60
C GLY A 83 -1.56 -8.60 -6.33
N SER A 84 -0.51 -8.64 -5.52
CA SER A 84 -0.38 -7.80 -4.31
C SER A 84 -0.30 -6.31 -4.67
N VAL A 85 0.47 -5.94 -5.70
CA VAL A 85 0.59 -4.57 -6.20
C VAL A 85 -0.76 -4.05 -6.70
N SER A 86 -1.50 -4.86 -7.47
CA SER A 86 -2.82 -4.50 -7.99
C SER A 86 -3.86 -4.33 -6.89
N ALA A 87 -3.89 -5.24 -5.91
CA ALA A 87 -4.75 -5.15 -4.75
C ALA A 87 -4.44 -3.88 -3.94
N THR A 88 -3.16 -3.63 -3.65
CA THR A 88 -2.72 -2.47 -2.90
C THR A 88 -3.09 -1.16 -3.57
N ALA A 89 -2.91 -1.06 -4.90
CA ALA A 89 -3.30 0.14 -5.66
C ALA A 89 -4.80 0.43 -5.52
N ARG A 90 -5.66 -0.60 -5.61
CA ARG A 90 -7.11 -0.46 -5.41
C ARG A 90 -7.46 -0.07 -3.98
N ASP A 91 -6.80 -0.66 -2.99
CA ASP A 91 -7.05 -0.37 -1.58
C ASP A 91 -6.64 1.06 -1.24
N ILE A 92 -5.51 1.55 -1.76
CA ILE A 92 -5.07 2.94 -1.59
C ILE A 92 -6.05 3.90 -2.29
N GLN A 93 -6.58 3.57 -3.47
CA GLN A 93 -7.62 4.38 -4.11
C GLN A 93 -8.88 4.49 -3.24
N ARG A 94 -9.37 3.36 -2.73
CA ARG A 94 -10.53 3.33 -1.83
C ARG A 94 -10.27 4.12 -0.56
N LEU A 95 -9.10 3.92 0.04
CA LEU A 95 -8.67 4.60 1.24
C LEU A 95 -8.56 6.11 1.03
N GLY A 96 -8.05 6.55 -0.12
CA GLY A 96 -8.01 7.96 -0.51
C GLY A 96 -9.39 8.62 -0.62
N VAL A 97 -10.43 7.89 -1.03
CA VAL A 97 -11.82 8.40 -1.05
C VAL A 97 -12.38 8.52 0.38
N VAL A 98 -12.16 7.49 1.22
CA VAL A 98 -12.63 7.43 2.61
C VAL A 98 -12.02 8.54 3.47
N VAL A 99 -10.73 8.81 3.26
CA VAL A 99 -9.92 9.67 4.12
C VAL A 99 -10.08 11.16 3.80
N ARG A 100 -10.71 11.53 2.68
CA ARG A 100 -11.04 12.95 2.37
C ARG A 100 -11.83 13.62 3.49
N ARG A 101 -12.64 12.87 4.25
CA ARG A 101 -13.44 13.35 5.39
C ARG A 101 -12.93 12.89 6.77
N GLY A 102 -11.86 12.10 6.82
CA GLY A 102 -11.33 11.51 8.06
C GLY A 102 -10.50 12.46 8.93
N ASP A 103 -10.22 12.03 10.16
CA ASP A 103 -9.43 12.76 11.14
C ASP A 103 -7.94 12.83 10.74
N LYS A 104 -7.23 13.86 11.20
CA LYS A 104 -5.78 14.06 10.96
C LYS A 104 -4.89 12.80 11.15
N PRO A 105 -5.02 11.99 12.23
CA PRO A 105 -4.23 10.77 12.39
C PRO A 105 -4.49 9.72 11.30
N GLN A 106 -5.72 9.59 10.83
CA GLN A 106 -6.06 8.65 9.75
C GLN A 106 -5.41 9.08 8.44
N LYS A 107 -5.44 10.40 8.13
CA LYS A 107 -4.75 10.97 6.97
C LYS A 107 -3.26 10.63 6.95
N LEU A 108 -2.58 10.82 8.09
CA LEU A 108 -1.16 10.51 8.21
C LEU A 108 -0.86 9.01 8.04
N GLN A 109 -1.71 8.13 8.56
CA GLN A 109 -1.52 6.67 8.39
C GLN A 109 -1.55 6.27 6.91
N VAL A 110 -2.51 6.82 6.18
CA VAL A 110 -2.75 6.53 4.76
C VAL A 110 -1.59 7.03 3.90
N GLU A 111 -1.09 8.21 4.24
CA GLU A 111 0.07 8.81 3.60
C GLU A 111 1.33 7.96 3.80
N ARG A 112 1.59 7.51 5.03
CA ARG A 112 2.71 6.59 5.32
C ARG A 112 2.60 5.28 4.54
N LEU A 113 1.40 4.69 4.48
CA LEU A 113 1.15 3.47 3.72
C LEU A 113 1.36 3.68 2.21
N THR A 114 0.91 4.82 1.69
CA THR A 114 1.08 5.17 0.27
C THR A 114 2.56 5.39 -0.06
N GLN A 115 3.32 6.05 0.80
CA GLN A 115 4.76 6.22 0.64
C GLN A 115 5.50 4.89 0.68
N ALA A 116 5.22 4.04 1.67
CA ALA A 116 5.83 2.71 1.80
C ALA A 116 5.55 1.83 0.58
N PHE A 117 4.32 1.87 0.05
CA PHE A 117 3.96 1.17 -1.17
C PHE A 117 4.68 1.72 -2.40
N THR A 118 4.74 3.05 -2.57
CA THR A 118 5.41 3.69 -3.71
C THR A 118 6.91 3.33 -3.73
N GLU A 119 7.57 3.33 -2.58
CA GLU A 119 8.96 2.91 -2.46
C GLU A 119 9.15 1.42 -2.81
N ALA A 120 8.29 0.54 -2.28
CA ALA A 120 8.33 -0.89 -2.57
C ALA A 120 8.10 -1.17 -4.06
N LEU A 121 7.13 -0.48 -4.68
CA LEU A 121 6.79 -0.60 -6.09
C LEU A 121 7.94 -0.14 -7.00
N ALA A 122 8.59 0.98 -6.68
CA ALA A 122 9.73 1.48 -7.45
C ALA A 122 10.90 0.48 -7.43
N LYS A 123 11.21 -0.09 -6.25
CA LYS A 123 12.24 -1.15 -6.14
C LYS A 123 11.84 -2.40 -6.91
N TYR A 124 10.58 -2.83 -6.79
CA TYR A 124 10.08 -4.01 -7.47
C TYR A 124 10.16 -3.86 -8.99
N SER A 125 9.71 -2.74 -9.54
CA SER A 125 9.79 -2.44 -10.98
C SER A 125 11.23 -2.51 -11.52
N SER A 126 12.19 -1.97 -10.77
CA SER A 126 13.61 -2.05 -11.13
C SER A 126 14.13 -3.49 -11.15
N VAL A 127 13.82 -4.28 -10.12
CA VAL A 127 14.22 -5.71 -10.05
C VAL A 127 13.52 -6.52 -11.13
N GLN A 128 12.24 -6.29 -11.37
CA GLN A 128 11.45 -6.98 -12.38
C GLN A 128 12.02 -6.76 -13.78
N LYS A 129 12.43 -5.52 -14.10
CA LYS A 129 13.11 -5.20 -15.36
C LYS A 129 14.44 -5.95 -15.49
N GLN A 130 15.27 -5.97 -14.45
CA GLN A 130 16.54 -6.70 -14.46
C GLN A 130 16.33 -8.22 -14.61
N VAL A 131 15.30 -8.76 -13.95
CA VAL A 131 14.90 -10.16 -14.07
C VAL A 131 14.50 -10.49 -15.51
N SER A 132 13.66 -9.66 -16.14
CA SER A 132 13.27 -9.77 -17.55
C SER A 132 14.48 -9.76 -18.50
N GLU A 133 15.35 -8.76 -18.36
CA GLU A 133 16.58 -8.63 -19.17
C GLU A 133 17.48 -9.86 -19.02
N LYS A 134 17.64 -10.36 -17.80
CA LYS A 134 18.50 -11.52 -17.52
C LYS A 134 17.90 -12.82 -18.06
N MET A 135 16.58 -13.01 -17.94
CA MET A 135 15.87 -14.14 -18.52
C MET A 135 15.96 -14.13 -20.05
N ALA A 136 15.78 -12.97 -20.68
CA ALA A 136 15.92 -12.80 -22.14
C ALA A 136 17.36 -13.06 -22.63
N ALA A 137 18.37 -12.63 -21.86
CA ALA A 137 19.77 -12.85 -22.21
C ALA A 137 20.20 -14.32 -22.16
N HIS A 138 19.65 -15.11 -21.23
CA HIS A 138 20.00 -16.52 -21.01
C HIS A 138 18.98 -17.49 -21.61
N MET A 139 18.21 -17.02 -22.58
CA MET A 139 17.25 -17.84 -23.28
C MET A 139 17.94 -18.77 -24.30
N PRO A 140 17.49 -20.03 -24.46
CA PRO A 140 18.02 -20.92 -25.49
C PRO A 140 17.95 -20.22 -26.86
N ARG A 141 19.10 -20.08 -27.51
CA ARG A 141 19.15 -19.60 -28.89
C ARG A 141 19.08 -20.82 -29.80
N PRO A 142 18.32 -20.76 -30.90
CA PRO A 142 18.38 -21.82 -31.90
C PRO A 142 19.84 -21.97 -32.34
N PRO A 143 20.33 -23.22 -32.51
CA PRO A 143 21.67 -23.44 -33.01
C PRO A 143 21.81 -22.69 -34.34
N ARG A 144 22.82 -21.81 -34.43
CA ARG A 144 23.15 -21.20 -35.73
C ARG A 144 23.69 -22.32 -36.61
N VAL A 145 22.88 -22.82 -37.54
CA VAL A 145 23.38 -23.68 -38.61
C VAL A 145 24.39 -22.85 -39.39
N ARG A 146 25.67 -23.14 -39.17
CA ARG A 146 26.72 -22.62 -40.04
C ARG A 146 26.63 -23.44 -41.31
N ASN A 147 26.00 -22.88 -42.33
CA ASN A 147 26.11 -23.39 -43.69
C ASN A 147 27.56 -23.20 -44.12
N ASP A 148 28.46 -24.11 -43.73
CA ASP A 148 29.77 -24.25 -44.34
C ASP A 148 29.59 -25.13 -45.59
N PRO A 149 29.56 -24.54 -46.81
CA PRO A 149 29.32 -25.29 -48.04
C PRO A 149 30.38 -26.38 -48.31
N GLN A 150 31.54 -26.32 -47.66
CA GLN A 150 32.62 -27.29 -47.83
C GLN A 150 32.39 -28.62 -47.10
N ALA A 151 31.47 -28.71 -46.13
CA ALA A 151 31.21 -29.96 -45.41
C ALA A 151 30.24 -30.91 -46.15
N MET A 152 29.52 -30.43 -47.17
CA MET A 152 28.61 -31.25 -47.98
C MET A 152 29.30 -31.99 -49.13
N GLU A 153 30.49 -31.55 -49.55
CA GLU A 153 31.20 -32.10 -50.72
C GLU A 153 31.91 -33.43 -50.41
N ASP A 154 32.37 -33.64 -49.17
CA ASP A 154 33.07 -34.87 -48.76
C ASP A 154 32.15 -36.09 -48.54
N GLN A 155 30.82 -35.89 -48.46
CA GLN A 155 29.85 -36.96 -48.20
C GLN A 155 29.25 -37.58 -49.48
N ALA A 156 29.60 -37.06 -50.66
CA ALA A 156 28.98 -37.41 -51.94
C ALA A 156 29.61 -38.62 -52.67
N ILE A 157 30.48 -39.40 -52.03
CA ILE A 157 31.20 -40.53 -52.68
C ILE A 157 30.57 -41.90 -52.33
N ALA A 158 29.25 -42.01 -52.28
CA ALA A 158 28.58 -43.31 -52.10
C ALA A 158 27.40 -43.47 -53.08
N ASP A 159 27.39 -44.61 -53.77
CA ASP A 159 26.61 -45.08 -54.94
C ASP A 159 25.05 -44.99 -54.88
N ASP A 160 24.45 -44.15 -54.04
CA ASP A 160 22.99 -44.00 -53.97
C ASP A 160 22.60 -42.52 -53.72
N GLU A 161 22.80 -41.68 -54.74
CA GLU A 161 22.50 -40.24 -54.71
C GLU A 161 21.05 -39.96 -54.27
N GLU A 162 20.09 -40.79 -54.68
CA GLU A 162 18.67 -40.55 -54.38
C GLU A 162 18.32 -40.87 -52.91
N ALA A 163 18.82 -41.99 -52.36
CA ALA A 163 18.63 -42.35 -50.96
C ALA A 163 19.34 -41.39 -50.00
N THR A 164 20.54 -40.93 -50.38
CA THR A 164 21.29 -39.93 -49.61
C THR A 164 20.62 -38.55 -49.65
N LEU A 165 20.09 -38.12 -50.80
CA LEU A 165 19.31 -36.88 -50.92
C LEU A 165 18.03 -36.90 -50.06
N ILE A 166 17.28 -38.00 -50.09
CA ILE A 166 16.06 -38.15 -49.28
C ILE A 166 16.39 -38.17 -47.78
N ALA A 167 17.43 -38.89 -47.38
CA ALA A 167 17.89 -38.90 -45.99
C ALA A 167 18.33 -37.51 -45.51
N ASN A 168 19.02 -36.75 -46.38
CA ASN A 168 19.46 -35.39 -46.08
C ASN A 168 18.29 -34.40 -46.00
N GLN A 169 17.29 -34.53 -46.89
CA GLN A 169 16.04 -33.76 -46.80
C GLN A 169 15.23 -34.07 -45.54
N GLN A 170 15.12 -35.34 -45.15
CA GLN A 170 14.46 -35.72 -43.89
C GLN A 170 15.21 -35.21 -42.66
N ALA A 171 16.54 -35.22 -42.68
CA ALA A 171 17.35 -34.65 -41.60
C ALA A 171 17.15 -33.13 -41.50
N GLN A 172 17.17 -32.40 -42.63
CA GLN A 172 16.86 -30.97 -42.65
C GLN A 172 15.44 -30.67 -42.17
N ALA A 173 14.44 -31.45 -42.60
CA ALA A 173 13.06 -31.26 -42.15
C ALA A 173 12.91 -31.45 -40.63
N ARG A 174 13.60 -32.45 -40.05
CA ARG A 174 13.63 -32.65 -38.59
C ARG A 174 14.33 -31.52 -37.85
N LEU A 175 15.42 -31.00 -38.39
CA LEU A 175 16.13 -29.85 -37.83
C LEU A 175 15.25 -28.59 -37.85
N VAL A 176 14.61 -28.29 -38.98
CA VAL A 176 13.69 -27.15 -39.09
C VAL A 176 12.52 -27.30 -38.12
N GLN A 177 11.93 -28.50 -38.00
CA GLN A 177 10.88 -28.76 -37.02
C GLN A 177 11.35 -28.52 -35.58
N PHE A 178 12.55 -28.99 -35.23
CA PHE A 178 13.13 -28.75 -33.91
C PHE A 178 13.44 -27.27 -33.65
N GLU A 179 13.94 -26.54 -34.65
CA GLU A 179 14.15 -25.09 -34.55
C GLU A 179 12.84 -24.34 -34.37
N THR A 180 11.80 -24.71 -35.12
CA THR A 180 10.48 -24.08 -35.00
C THR A 180 9.83 -24.34 -33.65
N SER A 181 9.95 -25.56 -33.09
CA SER A 181 9.42 -25.86 -31.76
C SER A 181 10.15 -25.10 -30.66
N MET A 182 11.48 -25.00 -30.74
CA MET A 182 12.28 -24.19 -29.82
C MET A 182 11.93 -22.70 -29.91
N LEU A 183 11.68 -22.20 -31.13
CA LEU A 183 11.30 -20.80 -31.34
C LEU A 183 9.91 -20.48 -30.78
N LEU A 184 8.95 -21.39 -30.93
CA LEU A 184 7.61 -21.25 -30.33
C LEU A 184 7.66 -21.27 -28.79
N GLU A 185 8.43 -22.18 -28.20
CA GLU A 185 8.64 -22.23 -26.75
C GLU A 185 9.28 -20.94 -26.25
N LYS A 186 10.24 -20.43 -27.03
CA LYS A 186 10.90 -19.16 -26.77
C LYS A 186 9.92 -17.98 -26.77
N GLU A 187 9.09 -17.88 -27.80
CA GLU A 187 8.10 -16.81 -27.95
C GLU A 187 7.08 -16.84 -26.80
N ALA A 188 6.55 -18.02 -26.48
CA ALA A 188 5.62 -18.19 -25.36
C ALA A 188 6.21 -17.72 -24.03
N TYR A 189 7.49 -17.97 -23.80
CA TYR A 189 8.18 -17.54 -22.59
C TYR A 189 8.49 -16.04 -22.58
N ILE A 190 8.87 -15.43 -23.71
CA ILE A 190 9.02 -13.97 -23.81
C ILE A 190 7.70 -13.27 -23.53
N ASN A 191 6.60 -13.77 -24.11
CA ASN A 191 5.27 -13.21 -23.89
C ASN A 191 4.86 -13.23 -22.41
N LYS A 192 5.23 -14.29 -21.66
CA LYS A 192 5.00 -14.35 -20.20
C LYS A 192 5.77 -13.27 -19.45
N ILE A 193 7.06 -13.08 -19.79
CA ILE A 193 7.90 -12.05 -19.16
C ILE A 193 7.37 -10.65 -19.47
N GLU A 194 6.96 -10.40 -20.72
CA GLU A 194 6.40 -9.10 -21.12
C GLU A 194 5.08 -8.81 -20.40
N ALA A 195 4.19 -9.81 -20.28
CA ALA A 195 2.94 -9.66 -19.55
C ALA A 195 3.18 -9.24 -18.09
N ASP A 196 4.11 -9.90 -17.39
CA ASP A 196 4.43 -9.56 -16.00
C ASP A 196 4.88 -8.11 -15.86
N VAL A 197 5.68 -7.59 -16.79
CA VAL A 197 6.25 -6.23 -16.78
C VAL A 197 5.21 -5.16 -17.14
N LEU A 198 4.31 -5.45 -18.10
CA LEU A 198 3.29 -4.49 -18.55
C LEU A 198 2.30 -4.14 -17.43
N ASP A 199 1.87 -5.14 -16.64
CA ASP A 199 0.92 -4.96 -15.54
C ASP A 199 1.43 -3.92 -14.52
N VAL A 200 2.70 -4.01 -14.14
CA VAL A 200 3.31 -3.12 -13.13
C VAL A 200 3.46 -1.69 -13.66
N ASN A 201 3.81 -1.54 -14.94
CA ASN A 201 3.98 -0.23 -15.55
C ASN A 201 2.65 0.55 -15.58
N GLN A 202 1.56 -0.13 -15.94
CA GLN A 202 0.23 0.48 -15.91
C GLN A 202 -0.12 0.98 -14.50
N ILE A 203 0.13 0.16 -13.47
CA ILE A 203 -0.16 0.53 -12.08
C ILE A 203 0.70 1.72 -11.61
N ILE A 204 1.97 1.79 -12.03
CA ILE A 204 2.83 2.95 -11.72
C ILE A 204 2.25 4.24 -12.31
N GLN A 205 1.73 4.20 -13.54
CA GLN A 205 1.10 5.36 -14.16
C GLN A 205 -0.16 5.77 -13.40
N GLU A 206 -1.02 4.81 -13.04
CA GLU A 206 -2.23 5.06 -12.23
C GLU A 206 -1.90 5.64 -10.84
N LEU A 207 -0.74 5.31 -10.26
CA LEU A 207 -0.30 5.80 -8.96
C LEU A 207 0.41 7.15 -9.02
N ALA A 208 1.11 7.47 -10.11
CA ALA A 208 1.79 8.76 -10.28
C ALA A 208 0.81 9.95 -10.11
N ASP A 209 -0.41 9.80 -10.64
CA ASP A 209 -1.47 10.79 -10.51
C ASP A 209 -2.00 10.90 -9.06
N MET A 210 -1.99 9.80 -8.31
CA MET A 210 -2.49 9.73 -6.94
C MET A 210 -1.49 10.27 -5.92
N VAL A 211 -0.19 10.00 -6.12
CA VAL A 211 0.89 10.50 -5.27
C VAL A 211 1.04 12.01 -5.39
N ASN A 212 0.90 12.57 -6.61
CA ASN A 212 0.91 14.02 -6.82
C ASN A 212 -0.20 14.76 -6.05
N GLN A 213 -1.38 14.13 -5.89
CA GLN A 213 -2.48 14.70 -5.11
C GLN A 213 -2.23 14.64 -3.58
N GLN A 214 -1.48 13.65 -3.09
CA GLN A 214 -1.13 13.52 -1.67
C GLN A 214 0.06 14.40 -1.25
N ALA A 215 0.98 14.75 -2.16
CA ALA A 215 2.16 15.57 -1.85
C ALA A 215 1.82 17.00 -1.35
N GLN A 216 0.69 17.58 -1.77
CA GLN A 216 0.25 18.91 -1.30
C GLN A 216 -0.25 18.92 0.16
N SER A 217 -0.53 17.75 0.77
CA SER A 217 -0.91 17.66 2.19
C SER A 217 0.26 17.45 3.16
N VAL A 218 1.45 17.08 2.66
CA VAL A 218 2.67 16.78 3.44
C VAL A 218 3.13 18.01 4.25
N ASP A 219 3.21 19.18 3.60
CA ASP A 219 3.74 20.41 4.20
C ASP A 219 2.94 20.89 5.43
N ASN A 220 1.66 20.51 5.53
CA ASN A 220 0.80 20.94 6.64
C ASN A 220 0.81 19.96 7.82
N VAL A 221 1.37 18.77 7.69
CA VAL A 221 1.33 17.73 8.73
C VAL A 221 2.61 17.70 9.56
N GLU A 222 3.77 17.85 8.93
CA GLU A 222 5.07 17.92 9.64
C GLU A 222 5.12 19.13 10.59
N SER A 223 4.63 20.29 10.14
CA SER A 223 4.46 21.51 10.96
C SER A 223 3.53 21.31 12.18
N ASN A 224 2.54 20.41 12.09
CA ASN A 224 1.55 20.21 13.15
C ASN A 224 1.95 19.10 14.13
N ILE A 225 2.74 18.10 13.72
CA ILE A 225 3.34 17.12 14.64
C ILE A 225 4.40 17.79 15.52
N GLU A 226 5.20 18.69 14.94
CA GLU A 226 6.12 19.56 15.70
C GLU A 226 5.34 20.44 16.69
N SER A 227 4.22 21.02 16.27
CA SER A 227 3.32 21.79 17.16
C SER A 227 2.65 20.94 18.24
N ALA A 228 2.26 19.69 17.96
CA ALA A 228 1.67 18.77 18.95
C ALA A 228 2.70 18.30 19.98
N GLY A 229 3.95 18.05 19.55
CA GLY A 229 5.08 17.80 20.46
C GLY A 229 5.35 19.00 21.38
N ALA A 230 5.37 20.21 20.81
CA ALA A 230 5.56 21.45 21.57
C ALA A 230 4.42 21.73 22.58
N ASN A 231 3.17 21.39 22.23
CA ASN A 231 2.02 21.56 23.13
C ASN A 231 2.00 20.56 24.29
N VAL A 232 2.53 19.35 24.12
CA VAL A 232 2.68 18.37 25.22
C VAL A 232 3.78 18.82 26.18
N GLU A 233 4.90 19.32 25.67
CA GLU A 233 5.99 19.86 26.48
C GLU A 233 5.55 21.10 27.28
N ALA A 234 4.82 22.02 26.64
CA ALA A 234 4.19 23.17 27.32
C ALA A 234 3.15 22.74 28.37
N GLY A 235 2.35 21.71 28.08
CA GLY A 235 1.36 21.16 29.02
C GLY A 235 2.00 20.51 30.26
N VAL A 236 3.14 19.84 30.10
CA VAL A 236 3.92 19.29 31.24
C VAL A 236 4.47 20.42 32.11
N ASP A 237 4.93 21.52 31.50
CA ASP A 237 5.48 22.66 32.23
C ASP A 237 4.39 23.47 32.98
N GLU A 238 3.19 23.59 32.41
CA GLU A 238 2.03 24.18 33.09
C GLU A 238 1.52 23.32 34.25
N LEU A 239 1.51 21.99 34.11
CA LEU A 239 1.17 21.07 35.19
C LEU A 239 2.19 21.12 36.33
N ALA A 240 3.48 21.27 36.02
CA ALA A 240 4.53 21.46 37.02
C ALA A 240 4.36 22.78 37.79
N LYS A 241 4.08 23.89 37.08
CA LYS A 241 3.79 25.20 37.70
C LYS A 241 2.53 25.14 38.57
N ALA A 242 1.46 24.51 38.09
CA ALA A 242 0.21 24.34 38.85
C ALA A 242 0.43 23.54 40.16
N ALA A 243 1.23 22.47 40.12
CA ALA A 243 1.59 21.70 41.31
C ALA A 243 2.41 22.54 42.32
N GLU A 244 3.30 23.40 41.85
CA GLU A 244 4.07 24.32 42.70
C GLU A 244 3.17 25.39 43.35
N TYR A 245 2.27 26.01 42.59
CA TYR A 245 1.28 26.95 43.11
C TYR A 245 0.38 26.31 44.18
N GLN A 246 -0.08 25.07 43.95
CA GLN A 246 -0.91 24.35 44.91
C GLN A 246 -0.15 24.02 46.21
N ARG A 247 1.15 23.72 46.14
CA ARG A 247 2.01 23.52 47.33
C ARG A 247 2.20 24.81 48.11
N ARG A 248 2.45 25.94 47.43
CA ARG A 248 2.59 27.26 48.07
C ARG A 248 1.28 27.73 48.70
N TYR A 249 0.13 27.50 48.04
CA TYR A 249 -1.19 27.82 48.56
C TYR A 249 -1.51 27.03 49.83
N ARG A 250 -1.29 25.70 49.82
CA ARG A 250 -1.47 24.86 51.01
C ARG A 250 -0.64 25.32 52.20
N ARG A 251 0.61 25.74 51.97
CA ARG A 251 1.48 26.28 53.02
C ARG A 251 0.95 27.60 53.58
N LYS A 252 0.47 28.51 52.74
CA LYS A 252 -0.17 29.78 53.18
C LYS A 252 -1.46 29.54 53.94
N MET A 253 -2.28 28.58 53.51
CA MET A 253 -3.54 28.23 54.18
C MET A 253 -3.29 27.64 55.58
N MET A 254 -2.27 26.79 55.75
CA MET A 254 -1.86 26.29 57.07
C MET A 254 -1.45 27.43 58.02
N ILE A 255 -0.70 28.43 57.51
CA ILE A 255 -0.30 29.59 58.31
C ILE A 255 -1.53 30.42 58.73
N LEU A 256 -2.48 30.66 57.82
CA LEU A 256 -3.72 31.38 58.15
C LEU A 256 -4.56 30.65 59.20
N ILE A 257 -4.64 29.31 59.13
CA ILE A 257 -5.34 28.51 60.13
C ILE A 257 -4.67 28.66 61.51
N ILE A 258 -3.34 28.60 61.59
CA ILE A 258 -2.61 28.77 62.86
C ILE A 258 -2.87 30.16 63.47
N ILE A 259 -2.84 31.22 62.65
CA ILE A 259 -3.15 32.58 63.11
C ILE A 259 -4.58 32.66 63.65
N GLY A 260 -5.56 32.07 62.94
CA GLY A 260 -6.95 32.03 63.38
C GLY A 260 -7.13 31.34 64.73
N VAL A 261 -6.43 30.22 64.96
CA VAL A 261 -6.44 29.51 66.25
C VAL A 261 -5.85 30.37 67.37
N ILE A 262 -4.75 31.07 67.14
CA ILE A 262 -4.13 31.95 68.14
C ILE A 262 -5.09 33.08 68.53
N VAL A 263 -5.73 33.72 67.55
CA VAL A 263 -6.71 34.79 67.78
C VAL A 263 -7.89 34.25 68.60
N ALA A 264 -8.41 33.07 68.27
CA ALA A 264 -9.50 32.44 69.02
C ALA A 264 -9.12 32.19 70.49
N ILE A 265 -7.90 31.70 70.76
CA ILE A 265 -7.41 31.49 72.13
C ILE A 265 -7.33 32.82 72.90
N ILE A 266 -6.80 33.88 72.27
CA ILE A 266 -6.71 35.21 72.90
C ILE A 266 -8.11 35.74 73.26
N LEU A 267 -9.09 35.59 72.36
CA LEU A 267 -10.47 35.99 72.62
C LEU A 267 -11.09 35.20 73.79
N ILE A 268 -10.86 33.88 73.85
CA ILE A 268 -11.35 33.04 74.95
C ILE A 268 -10.74 33.50 76.28
N VAL A 269 -9.44 33.73 76.34
CA VAL A 269 -8.76 34.22 77.56
C VAL A 269 -9.27 35.59 77.98
N TRP A 270 -9.48 36.50 77.00
CA TRP A 270 -10.03 37.82 77.27
C TRP A 270 -11.44 37.75 77.85
N VAL A 271 -12.32 36.93 77.29
CA VAL A 271 -13.68 36.73 77.81
C VAL A 271 -13.64 36.15 79.22
N ILE A 272 -12.82 35.12 79.48
CA ILE A 272 -12.70 34.53 80.82
C ILE A 272 -12.20 35.56 81.84
N LYS A 273 -11.26 36.41 81.47
CA LYS A 273 -10.73 37.46 82.34
C LYS A 273 -11.69 38.64 82.52
N ALA A 274 -12.54 38.92 81.52
CA ALA A 274 -13.54 39.98 81.61
C ALA A 274 -14.75 39.58 82.48
N PHE A 275 -15.05 38.28 82.57
CA PHE A 275 -16.17 37.73 83.34
C PHE A 275 -15.79 37.16 84.73
N ARG A 276 -14.52 37.28 85.13
CA ARG A 276 -14.02 36.88 86.45
C ARG A 276 -13.56 38.10 87.23
#